data_AF-A0A496LP58-F1
#
_entry.id   AF-A0A496LP58-F1
#
_cell.length_a   1.000
_cell.length_b   1.000
_cell.length_c   1.000
_cell.angle_alpha   90.00
_cell.angle_beta   90.00
_cell.angle_gamma   90.00
#
_symmetry.space_group_name_H-M   'P 1'
#
loop_
_entity.id
_entity.type
_entity.pdbx_description
1 polymer ?
#
loop_
_entity_poly.entity_id
_entity_poly.type
_entity_poly.pdbx_seq_one_letter_code
_entity_poly.pdbx_strand_id
1 'polypeptide(L)'
;GFAHYFSRTKNRIWKKGEESGNTQAIDEIFLDCDNDTILLKVVQNGGVACHTGAKSCFFRKISGDGGESNLTGADEQNLNQAKKPIYGIIDEVYHAIIDRKLNADPQTSYVASLFKKGENAILKKVGEEATELVMACKDASARKNETAQFNSAANGGQISSNLTQNENFAKISNENAAKQNSQTETSQNQKPKTPTEEIIYEAADLCFHSLVALALHGVHPDRVKAELARRFGLSGIEEKNSRKG
;
A
#
# COMPACT_ATOMS: atom_id res chain seq x y z
N GLY A 1 -5.80 -31.58 -8.14
CA GLY A 1 -5.63 -31.30 -6.70
C GLY A 1 -4.71 -30.10 -6.50
N PHE A 2 -4.36 -29.71 -5.26
CA PHE A 2 -3.36 -28.66 -5.01
C PHE A 2 -2.07 -29.24 -4.43
N ALA A 3 -0.92 -28.61 -4.73
CA ALA A 3 0.36 -29.00 -4.17
C ALA A 3 0.37 -28.80 -2.64
N HIS A 4 0.61 -29.89 -1.93
CA HIS A 4 0.85 -29.91 -0.50
C HIS A 4 2.24 -30.50 -0.26
N TYR A 5 2.98 -29.86 0.65
CA TYR A 5 4.32 -30.27 1.05
C TYR A 5 4.29 -30.63 2.52
N PHE A 6 5.24 -31.45 2.97
CA PHE A 6 5.48 -31.62 4.40
C PHE A 6 6.50 -30.58 4.87
N SER A 7 6.05 -29.63 5.69
CA SER A 7 6.94 -28.63 6.29
C SER A 7 7.69 -29.26 7.44
N ARG A 8 9.00 -29.48 7.27
CA ARG A 8 9.86 -30.05 8.33
C ARG A 8 9.95 -29.14 9.56
N THR A 9 9.95 -27.82 9.36
CA THR A 9 10.02 -26.84 10.45
C THR A 9 8.70 -26.72 11.22
N LYS A 10 7.54 -26.80 10.54
CA LYS A 10 6.22 -26.77 11.17
C LYS A 10 5.70 -28.16 11.57
N ASN A 11 6.44 -29.22 11.23
CA ASN A 11 6.11 -30.63 11.44
C ASN A 11 4.66 -30.99 11.04
N ARG A 12 4.21 -30.50 9.87
CA ARG A 12 2.83 -30.72 9.39
C ARG A 12 2.74 -30.64 7.86
N ILE A 13 1.62 -31.12 7.32
CA ILE A 13 1.24 -30.89 5.92
C ILE A 13 0.94 -29.39 5.73
N TRP A 14 1.49 -28.83 4.67
CA TRP A 14 1.45 -27.41 4.32
C TRP A 14 0.97 -27.25 2.87
N LYS A 15 -0.14 -26.54 2.67
CA LYS A 15 -0.63 -26.26 1.30
C LYS A 15 0.14 -25.07 0.74
N LYS A 16 0.76 -25.22 -0.44
CA LYS A 16 1.45 -24.10 -1.07
C LYS A 16 0.47 -22.95 -1.31
N GLY A 17 0.81 -21.78 -0.77
CA GLY A 17 -0.02 -20.58 -0.86
C GLY A 17 -1.21 -20.54 0.13
N GLU A 18 -1.23 -21.32 1.22
CA GLU A 18 -2.32 -21.22 2.20
C GLU A 18 -2.38 -19.86 2.92
N GLU A 19 -1.22 -19.25 3.20
CA GLU A 19 -1.15 -17.87 3.72
C GLU A 19 -1.26 -16.86 2.57
N SER A 20 -0.41 -16.98 1.54
CA SER A 20 -0.30 -15.95 0.50
C SER A 20 -1.40 -15.97 -0.58
N GLY A 21 -2.20 -17.01 -0.68
CA GLY A 21 -3.14 -17.21 -1.79
C GLY A 21 -2.50 -17.71 -3.10
N ASN A 22 -1.17 -17.69 -3.20
CA ASN A 22 -0.42 -18.12 -4.39
C ASN A 22 -0.33 -19.65 -4.46
N THR A 23 -1.46 -20.27 -4.78
CA THR A 23 -1.65 -21.72 -4.79
C THR A 23 -1.15 -22.37 -6.08
N GLN A 24 -0.84 -23.66 -6.01
CA GLN A 24 -0.39 -24.45 -7.16
C GLN A 24 -1.37 -25.59 -7.40
N ALA A 25 -2.16 -25.48 -8.47
CA ALA A 25 -3.03 -26.57 -8.91
C ALA A 25 -2.19 -27.58 -9.70
N ILE A 26 -2.24 -28.85 -9.31
CA ILE A 26 -1.48 -29.92 -9.97
C ILE A 26 -2.18 -30.27 -11.28
N ASP A 27 -1.41 -30.21 -12.36
CA ASP A 27 -1.79 -30.61 -13.71
C ASP A 27 -1.32 -32.05 -13.97
N GLU A 28 -0.01 -32.31 -13.84
CA GLU A 28 0.61 -33.61 -14.06
C GLU A 28 1.65 -33.93 -12.97
N ILE A 29 1.90 -35.21 -12.75
CA ILE A 29 2.89 -35.72 -11.80
C ILE A 29 3.77 -36.74 -12.52
N PHE A 30 5.09 -36.54 -12.47
CA PHE A 30 6.08 -37.46 -13.02
C PHE A 30 6.97 -37.97 -11.89
N LEU A 31 7.41 -39.21 -12.03
CA LEU A 31 8.43 -39.83 -11.18
C LEU A 31 9.70 -39.98 -12.02
N ASP A 32 10.87 -39.80 -11.40
CA ASP A 32 12.14 -40.08 -12.06
C ASP A 32 12.39 -41.60 -12.22
N CYS A 33 13.55 -41.97 -12.76
CA CYS A 33 13.84 -43.35 -13.14
C CYS A 33 14.23 -44.27 -11.96
N ASP A 34 14.74 -43.70 -10.87
CA ASP A 34 15.13 -44.39 -9.64
C ASP A 34 14.13 -44.17 -8.49
N ASN A 35 13.04 -43.45 -8.74
CA ASN A 35 11.90 -43.23 -7.85
C ASN A 35 12.25 -42.46 -6.57
N ASP A 36 13.23 -41.55 -6.61
CA ASP A 36 13.61 -40.72 -5.47
C ASP A 36 13.12 -39.26 -5.59
N THR A 37 12.71 -38.84 -6.78
CA THR A 37 12.24 -37.47 -7.06
C THR A 37 10.92 -37.46 -7.83
N ILE A 38 10.03 -36.54 -7.41
CA ILE A 38 8.76 -36.25 -8.09
C ILE A 38 8.85 -34.88 -8.76
N LEU A 39 8.46 -34.81 -10.04
CA LEU A 39 8.23 -33.56 -10.75
C LEU A 39 6.72 -33.27 -10.79
N LEU A 40 6.31 -32.17 -10.16
CA LEU A 40 4.95 -31.65 -10.23
C LEU A 40 4.87 -30.58 -11.31
N LYS A 41 4.07 -30.83 -12.35
CA LYS A 41 3.66 -29.78 -13.29
C LYS A 41 2.41 -29.12 -12.74
N VAL A 42 2.46 -27.79 -12.59
CA VAL A 42 1.43 -27.05 -11.88
C VAL A 42 0.96 -25.83 -12.66
N VAL A 43 -0.33 -25.53 -12.53
CA VAL A 43 -0.90 -24.22 -12.86
C VAL A 43 -0.76 -23.32 -11.62
N GLN A 44 0.04 -22.26 -11.76
CA GLN A 44 0.28 -21.29 -10.69
C GLN A 44 -0.88 -20.29 -10.60
N ASN A 45 -1.58 -20.30 -9.47
CA ASN A 45 -2.62 -19.33 -9.13
C ASN A 45 -2.02 -18.22 -8.25
N GLY A 46 -2.56 -17.00 -8.32
CA GLY A 46 -1.98 -15.82 -7.65
C GLY A 46 -0.73 -15.27 -8.35
N GLY A 47 -0.43 -15.76 -9.56
CA GLY A 47 0.53 -15.21 -10.52
C GLY A 47 2.02 -15.46 -10.23
N VAL A 48 2.48 -15.51 -8.98
CA VAL A 48 3.91 -15.75 -8.63
C VAL A 48 4.07 -16.89 -7.64
N ALA A 49 5.06 -17.75 -7.89
CA ALA A 49 5.38 -18.83 -6.97
C ALA A 49 6.23 -18.36 -5.78
N CYS A 50 7.07 -17.33 -5.99
CA CYS A 50 8.03 -16.86 -5.01
C CYS A 50 7.41 -15.86 -4.02
N HIS A 51 7.94 -15.86 -2.80
CA HIS A 51 7.54 -14.90 -1.75
C HIS A 51 8.10 -13.49 -1.99
N THR A 52 9.11 -13.36 -2.86
CA THR A 52 9.73 -12.08 -3.25
C THR A 52 8.96 -11.34 -4.34
N GLY A 53 7.92 -11.96 -4.91
CA GLY A 53 7.21 -11.43 -6.08
C GLY A 53 7.78 -11.88 -7.43
N ALA A 54 8.89 -12.62 -7.44
CA ALA A 54 9.42 -13.23 -8.68
C ALA A 54 8.55 -14.42 -9.14
N LYS A 55 8.45 -14.63 -10.47
CA LYS A 55 7.69 -15.74 -11.07
C LYS A 55 8.13 -17.10 -10.51
N SER A 56 9.43 -17.28 -10.32
CA SER A 56 10.09 -18.47 -9.78
C SER A 56 11.05 -18.07 -8.68
N CYS A 57 11.38 -18.97 -7.75
CA CYS A 57 12.49 -18.79 -6.81
C CYS A 57 13.85 -18.72 -7.51
N PHE A 58 13.96 -19.31 -8.70
CA PHE A 58 15.18 -19.35 -9.52
C PHE A 58 15.24 -18.14 -10.46
N PHE A 59 15.26 -16.94 -9.88
CA PHE A 59 15.32 -15.69 -10.63
C PHE A 59 16.72 -15.06 -10.66
N ARG A 60 17.73 -15.69 -10.05
CA ARG A 60 19.14 -15.28 -10.12
C ARG A 60 19.89 -16.24 -11.03
N LYS A 61 20.59 -15.70 -12.02
CA LYS A 61 21.42 -16.45 -12.95
C LYS A 61 22.88 -16.15 -12.68
N ILE A 62 23.67 -17.21 -12.54
CA ILE A 62 25.13 -17.13 -12.45
C ILE A 62 25.67 -17.39 -13.86
N SER A 63 26.41 -16.43 -14.39
CA SER A 63 27.09 -16.52 -15.67
C SER A 63 28.36 -17.36 -15.55
N GLY A 64 28.85 -17.90 -16.67
CA GLY A 64 30.05 -18.76 -16.69
C GLY A 64 31.34 -18.07 -16.25
N ASP A 65 31.36 -16.73 -16.25
CA ASP A 65 32.45 -15.90 -15.73
C ASP A 65 32.31 -15.57 -14.22
N GLY A 66 31.31 -16.13 -13.55
CA GLY A 66 31.01 -15.87 -12.14
C GLY A 66 30.21 -14.59 -11.89
N GLY A 67 29.81 -13.86 -12.95
CA GLY A 67 28.93 -12.70 -12.82
C GLY A 67 27.51 -13.12 -12.40
N GLU A 68 26.94 -12.43 -11.42
CA GLU A 68 25.54 -12.63 -11.03
C GLU A 68 24.63 -11.60 -11.70
N SER A 69 23.52 -12.08 -12.27
CA SER A 69 22.46 -11.24 -12.82
C SER A 69 21.10 -11.68 -12.29
N ASN A 70 20.23 -10.71 -12.01
CA ASN A 70 18.82 -11.01 -11.78
C ASN A 70 18.16 -11.19 -13.15
N LEU A 71 17.41 -12.28 -13.32
CA LEU A 71 16.43 -12.47 -14.37
C LEU A 71 15.31 -11.46 -14.14
N THR A 72 15.57 -10.20 -14.51
CA THR A 72 14.50 -9.27 -14.87
C THR A 72 13.89 -9.79 -16.17
N GLY A 73 12.61 -9.52 -16.45
CA GLY A 73 11.92 -10.00 -17.65
C GLY A 73 12.55 -9.57 -19.00
N ALA A 74 13.77 -9.02 -19.00
CA ALA A 74 14.56 -8.63 -20.16
C ALA A 74 15.34 -9.79 -20.82
N ASP A 75 15.52 -10.95 -20.18
CA ASP A 75 16.09 -12.15 -20.86
C ASP A 75 15.05 -12.92 -21.70
N GLU A 76 13.84 -12.37 -21.82
CA GLU A 76 12.70 -12.86 -22.60
C GLU A 76 12.62 -12.18 -23.99
N GLN A 77 13.76 -11.76 -24.57
CA GLN A 77 13.85 -10.97 -25.81
C GLN A 77 13.42 -11.69 -27.10
N ASN A 78 12.66 -12.80 -27.03
CA ASN A 78 12.12 -13.46 -28.22
C ASN A 78 10.66 -13.95 -28.06
N LEU A 79 9.84 -13.24 -27.28
CA LEU A 79 8.39 -13.24 -27.46
C LEU A 79 7.93 -11.80 -27.67
N ASN A 80 7.97 -11.39 -28.93
CA ASN A 80 7.46 -10.09 -29.37
C ASN A 80 6.02 -9.87 -28.86
N GLN A 81 5.88 -8.79 -28.09
CA GLN A 81 4.64 -8.06 -27.85
C GLN A 81 3.55 -8.73 -26.99
N ALA A 82 3.88 -9.17 -25.77
CA ALA A 82 2.86 -9.39 -24.73
C ALA A 82 3.36 -9.10 -23.30
N LYS A 83 2.78 -8.05 -22.70
CA LYS A 83 2.56 -7.84 -21.26
C LYS A 83 3.80 -7.74 -20.35
N LYS A 84 4.16 -6.48 -20.04
CA LYS A 84 4.59 -6.01 -18.71
C LYS A 84 3.91 -6.86 -17.61
N PRO A 85 4.62 -7.33 -16.56
CA PRO A 85 4.04 -8.29 -15.62
C PRO A 85 2.70 -7.77 -15.08
N ILE A 86 1.74 -8.69 -14.99
CA ILE A 86 0.28 -8.47 -14.87
C ILE A 86 -0.08 -8.05 -13.43
N TYR A 87 0.55 -7.00 -12.91
CA TYR A 87 0.34 -6.53 -11.53
C TYR A 87 0.06 -5.04 -11.48
N GLY A 88 -0.79 -4.63 -10.54
CA GLY A 88 -1.04 -3.24 -10.23
C GLY A 88 -0.07 -2.74 -9.14
N ILE A 89 0.03 -1.42 -8.98
CA ILE A 89 0.88 -0.78 -7.98
C ILE A 89 0.67 -1.31 -6.55
N ILE A 90 -0.56 -1.73 -6.21
CA ILE A 90 -0.89 -2.30 -4.90
C ILE A 90 -0.12 -3.60 -4.63
N ASP A 91 0.03 -4.46 -5.64
CA ASP A 91 0.74 -5.73 -5.50
C ASP A 91 2.24 -5.50 -5.35
N GLU A 92 2.81 -4.57 -6.13
CA GLU A 92 4.22 -4.17 -6.03
C GLU A 92 4.55 -3.62 -4.64
N VAL A 93 3.70 -2.72 -4.11
CA VAL A 93 3.86 -2.15 -2.77
C VAL A 93 3.76 -3.23 -1.69
N TYR A 94 2.77 -4.14 -1.79
CA TYR A 94 2.60 -5.22 -0.84
C TYR A 94 3.81 -6.15 -0.80
N HIS A 95 4.36 -6.53 -1.95
CA HIS A 95 5.57 -7.34 -2.00
C HIS A 95 6.78 -6.64 -1.41
N ALA A 96 6.95 -5.35 -1.68
CA ALA A 96 8.01 -4.55 -1.06
C ALA A 96 7.85 -4.43 0.48
N ILE A 97 6.62 -4.47 0.99
CA ILE A 97 6.36 -4.53 2.45
C ILE A 97 6.77 -5.89 3.01
N ILE A 98 6.40 -6.99 2.34
CA ILE A 98 6.77 -8.35 2.77
C ILE A 98 8.29 -8.55 2.75
N ASP A 99 8.97 -8.09 1.71
CA ASP A 99 10.44 -8.16 1.63
C ASP A 99 11.09 -7.40 2.80
N ARG A 100 10.66 -6.16 3.05
CA ARG A 100 11.17 -5.38 4.18
C ARG A 100 10.85 -5.98 5.55
N LYS A 101 9.70 -6.66 5.70
CA LYS A 101 9.35 -7.38 6.94
C LYS A 101 10.34 -8.51 7.24
N LEU A 102 10.83 -9.20 6.20
CA LEU A 102 11.67 -10.38 6.33
C LEU A 102 13.17 -10.04 6.34
N ASN A 103 13.58 -9.05 5.54
CA ASN A 103 14.98 -8.89 5.15
C ASN A 103 15.60 -7.54 5.56
N ALA A 104 14.80 -6.53 5.92
CA ALA A 104 15.32 -5.20 6.20
C ALA A 104 15.59 -4.95 7.69
N ASP A 105 16.58 -4.11 7.97
CA ASP A 105 16.91 -3.70 9.34
C ASP A 105 15.86 -2.69 9.88
N PRO A 106 15.24 -2.97 11.04
CA PRO A 106 14.32 -2.06 11.71
C PRO A 106 14.87 -0.66 12.03
N GLN A 107 16.19 -0.45 12.04
CA GLN A 107 16.79 0.87 12.28
C GLN A 107 16.82 1.75 11.02
N THR A 108 16.77 1.15 9.83
CA THR A 108 16.92 1.87 8.55
C THR A 108 15.67 1.79 7.68
N SER A 109 14.77 0.83 7.94
CA SER A 109 13.53 0.63 7.19
C SER A 109 12.32 0.95 8.06
N TYR A 110 11.50 1.90 7.61
CA TYR A 110 10.26 2.27 8.28
C TYR A 110 9.34 1.07 8.49
N VAL A 111 9.12 0.26 7.44
CA VAL A 111 8.29 -0.95 7.49
C VAL A 111 8.83 -1.95 8.51
N ALA A 112 10.13 -2.22 8.51
CA ALA A 112 10.74 -3.14 9.46
C ALA A 112 10.63 -2.60 10.90
N SER A 113 10.76 -1.28 11.10
CA SER A 113 10.56 -0.62 12.39
C SER A 113 9.13 -0.78 12.92
N LEU A 114 8.11 -0.71 12.04
CA LEU A 114 6.71 -0.94 12.40
C LEU A 114 6.49 -2.38 12.84
N PHE A 115 6.99 -3.35 12.07
CA PHE A 115 6.87 -4.77 12.45
C PHE A 115 7.61 -5.07 13.76
N LYS A 116 8.76 -4.45 14.02
CA LYS A 116 9.46 -4.55 15.31
C LYS A 116 8.65 -3.98 16.48
N LYS A 117 7.91 -2.88 16.27
CA LYS A 117 7.03 -2.27 17.28
C LYS A 117 5.76 -3.11 17.54
N GLY A 118 5.38 -3.98 16.60
CA GLY A 118 4.30 -4.94 16.76
C GLY A 118 2.92 -4.41 16.34
N GLU A 119 1.91 -5.25 16.54
CA GLU A 119 0.54 -5.07 16.04
C GLU A 119 -0.08 -3.72 16.43
N ASN A 120 -0.02 -3.35 17.71
CA ASN A 120 -0.62 -2.11 18.20
C ASN A 120 -0.07 -0.87 17.49
N ALA A 121 1.22 -0.84 17.16
CA ALA A 121 1.82 0.30 16.45
C ALA A 121 1.32 0.39 15.01
N ILE A 122 1.15 -0.75 14.34
CA ILE A 122 0.62 -0.82 12.97
C ILE A 122 -0.86 -0.40 12.95
N LEU A 123 -1.69 -0.97 13.83
CA LEU A 123 -3.12 -0.65 13.89
C LEU A 123 -3.37 0.79 14.31
N LYS A 124 -2.53 1.35 15.18
CA LYS A 124 -2.59 2.78 15.53
C LYS A 124 -2.41 3.66 14.29
N LYS A 125 -1.42 3.37 13.44
CA LYS A 125 -1.24 4.11 12.18
C LYS A 125 -2.48 4.04 11.29
N VAL A 126 -3.09 2.86 11.11
CA VAL A 126 -4.33 2.74 10.34
C VAL A 126 -5.43 3.67 10.87
N GLY A 127 -5.58 3.77 12.19
CA GLY A 127 -6.55 4.69 12.81
C GLY A 127 -6.20 6.18 12.67
N GLU A 128 -4.91 6.52 12.78
CA GLU A 128 -4.39 7.89 12.57
C GLU A 128 -4.70 8.34 11.13
N GLU A 129 -4.27 7.58 10.12
CA GLU A 129 -4.46 7.95 8.71
C GLU A 129 -5.94 8.02 8.31
N ALA A 130 -6.77 7.12 8.87
CA ALA A 130 -8.22 7.16 8.63
C ALA A 130 -8.84 8.46 9.18
N THR A 131 -8.35 8.94 10.32
CA THR A 131 -8.79 10.21 10.90
C THR A 131 -8.29 11.38 10.07
N GLU A 132 -7.03 11.36 9.64
CA GLU A 132 -6.43 12.39 8.79
C GLU A 132 -7.16 12.52 7.45
N LEU A 133 -7.52 11.40 6.80
CA LEU A 133 -8.35 11.41 5.59
C LEU A 133 -9.73 12.05 5.82
N VAL A 134 -10.38 11.74 6.94
CA VAL A 134 -11.66 12.36 7.31
C VAL A 134 -11.52 13.87 7.47
N MET A 135 -10.46 14.31 8.15
CA MET A 135 -10.18 15.73 8.35
C MET A 135 -9.88 16.44 7.03
N ALA A 136 -9.02 15.88 6.17
CA ALA A 136 -8.71 16.42 4.85
C ALA A 136 -9.97 16.61 3.99
N CYS A 137 -10.90 15.64 4.02
CA CYS A 137 -12.19 15.75 3.33
C CYS A 137 -13.07 16.88 3.89
N LYS A 138 -13.12 17.04 5.21
CA LYS A 138 -13.91 18.11 5.85
C LYS A 138 -13.34 19.49 5.54
N ASP A 139 -12.03 19.64 5.61
CA ASP A 139 -11.35 20.92 5.35
C ASP A 139 -11.45 21.33 3.88
N ALA A 140 -11.40 20.39 2.95
CA ALA A 140 -11.69 20.65 1.55
C ALA A 140 -13.14 21.12 1.31
N SER A 141 -14.09 20.58 2.08
CA SER A 141 -15.51 20.96 1.98
C SER A 141 -15.77 22.36 2.56
N ALA A 142 -15.15 22.69 3.70
CA ALA A 142 -15.26 24.01 4.31
C ALA A 142 -14.73 25.12 3.39
N ARG A 143 -13.55 24.92 2.79
CA ARG A 143 -12.94 25.86 1.82
C ARG A 143 -13.80 26.09 0.57
N LYS A 144 -14.49 25.05 0.08
CA LYS A 144 -15.45 25.18 -1.03
C LYS A 144 -16.66 26.04 -0.65
N ASN A 145 -17.18 25.85 0.55
CA ASN A 145 -18.34 26.61 1.04
C ASN A 145 -18.01 28.10 1.25
N GLU A 146 -16.82 28.42 1.77
CA GLU A 146 -16.34 29.80 1.91
C GLU A 146 -16.16 30.48 0.54
N THR A 147 -15.54 29.79 -0.42
CA THR A 147 -15.36 30.31 -1.79
C THR A 147 -16.70 30.56 -2.49
N ALA A 148 -17.69 29.70 -2.27
CA ALA A 148 -19.04 29.88 -2.80
C ALA A 148 -19.77 31.09 -2.17
N GLN A 149 -19.60 31.33 -0.87
CA GLN A 149 -20.16 32.50 -0.19
C GLN A 149 -19.56 33.81 -0.71
N PHE A 150 -18.24 33.89 -0.90
CA PHE A 150 -17.58 35.08 -1.47
C PHE A 150 -18.01 35.36 -2.92
N ASN A 151 -18.15 34.33 -3.76
CA ASN A 151 -18.61 34.50 -5.14
C ASN A 151 -20.10 34.87 -5.25
N SER A 152 -20.93 34.45 -4.29
CA SER A 152 -22.34 34.86 -4.21
C SER A 152 -22.51 36.30 -3.73
N ALA A 153 -21.60 36.81 -2.89
CA ALA A 153 -21.59 38.20 -2.43
C ALA A 153 -21.10 39.19 -3.51
N ALA A 154 -20.28 38.73 -4.47
CA ALA A 154 -19.77 39.57 -5.56
C ALA A 154 -20.79 39.85 -6.69
N ASN A 155 -21.90 39.10 -6.76
CA ASN A 155 -22.92 39.26 -7.81
C ASN A 155 -24.22 39.92 -7.33
N GLY A 156 -24.21 40.61 -6.18
CA GLY A 156 -25.37 41.35 -5.68
C GLY A 156 -25.01 42.44 -4.69
N GLY A 157 -24.62 43.62 -5.19
CA GLY A 157 -24.52 44.81 -4.34
C GLY A 157 -23.52 45.83 -4.86
N GLN A 158 -23.99 47.06 -5.07
CA GLN A 158 -23.23 48.22 -5.52
C GLN A 158 -21.93 48.43 -4.73
N ILE A 159 -20.88 48.81 -5.47
CA ILE A 159 -19.68 49.48 -4.94
C ILE A 159 -20.14 50.77 -4.27
N SER A 160 -20.18 50.79 -2.94
CA SER A 160 -20.20 52.01 -2.15
C SER A 160 -18.83 52.20 -1.52
N SER A 161 -18.12 53.17 -2.08
CA SER A 161 -16.90 53.79 -1.56
C SER A 161 -16.95 54.01 -0.05
N ASN A 162 -15.96 53.50 0.67
CA ASN A 162 -15.39 54.22 1.81
C ASN A 162 -13.94 53.80 2.01
N LEU A 163 -13.10 54.48 1.24
CA LEU A 163 -11.68 54.64 1.52
C LEU A 163 -11.55 55.74 2.58
N THR A 164 -11.47 55.40 3.87
CA THR A 164 -10.86 56.31 4.87
C THR A 164 -10.27 55.54 6.04
N GLN A 165 -8.95 55.55 6.08
CA GLN A 165 -8.09 55.74 7.25
C GLN A 165 -8.25 54.77 8.44
N ASN A 166 -7.27 53.88 8.57
CA ASN A 166 -6.33 53.98 9.69
C ASN A 166 -5.11 53.10 9.46
N GLU A 167 -4.09 53.71 8.87
CA GLU A 167 -2.70 53.39 9.20
C GLU A 167 -2.52 53.73 10.68
N ASN A 168 -2.24 52.75 11.53
CA ASN A 168 -1.56 52.99 12.79
C ASN A 168 -0.48 51.93 13.00
N PHE A 169 0.72 52.43 12.78
CA PHE A 169 2.02 51.81 12.94
C PHE A 169 2.23 51.17 14.33
N ALA A 170 2.79 49.96 14.28
CA ALA A 170 4.02 49.53 14.95
C ALA A 170 4.26 49.86 16.45
N LYS A 171 4.68 48.79 17.14
CA LYS A 171 5.51 48.73 18.38
C LYS A 171 4.82 48.98 19.71
N ILE A 172 4.41 47.89 20.37
CA ILE A 172 4.68 47.67 21.81
C ILE A 172 5.13 46.20 22.02
N SER A 173 6.44 46.07 22.22
CA SER A 173 7.16 45.15 23.12
C SER A 173 7.01 43.63 23.02
N ASN A 174 8.08 43.04 22.49
CA ASN A 174 8.72 41.80 22.93
C ASN A 174 8.64 41.61 24.45
N GLU A 175 8.17 40.44 24.89
CA GLU A 175 8.82 39.56 25.88
C GLU A 175 7.95 38.32 26.11
N ASN A 176 8.26 37.23 25.40
CA ASN A 176 8.16 35.84 25.86
C ASN A 176 8.63 34.90 24.74
N ALA A 177 9.89 35.07 24.35
CA ALA A 177 10.64 34.12 23.54
C ALA A 177 11.78 33.57 24.41
N ALA A 178 11.50 32.54 25.21
CA ALA A 178 12.52 31.64 25.75
C ALA A 178 11.86 30.36 26.27
N LYS A 179 12.33 29.22 25.74
CA LYS A 179 11.95 27.83 26.08
C LYS A 179 10.71 27.28 25.38
N GLN A 180 10.86 27.00 24.10
CA GLN A 180 10.56 25.67 23.53
C GLN A 180 11.21 25.62 22.14
N ASN A 181 12.51 25.38 22.11
CA ASN A 181 13.22 25.09 20.87
C ASN A 181 14.14 23.90 21.13
N SER A 182 13.66 22.70 20.80
CA SER A 182 14.53 21.63 20.31
C SER A 182 13.70 20.67 19.47
N GLN A 183 14.16 20.48 18.24
CA GLN A 183 13.74 19.46 17.27
C GLN A 183 12.51 19.83 16.44
N THR A 184 12.74 20.48 15.29
CA THR A 184 12.68 19.82 13.97
C THR A 184 13.02 20.84 12.89
N GLU A 185 14.27 20.86 12.42
CA GLU A 185 14.64 21.48 11.15
C GLU A 185 14.99 20.37 10.15
N THR A 186 14.01 19.98 9.35
CA THR A 186 14.23 19.51 7.97
C THR A 186 13.10 20.07 7.11
N SER A 187 13.14 21.38 6.90
CA SER A 187 12.24 22.07 5.96
C SER A 187 12.62 21.68 4.54
N GLN A 188 11.91 20.73 3.94
CA GLN A 188 11.86 20.62 2.49
C GLN A 188 10.90 21.70 1.96
N ASN A 189 11.43 22.50 1.05
CA ASN A 189 10.76 23.57 0.33
C ASN A 189 9.71 23.00 -0.65
N GLN A 190 8.60 22.47 -0.12
CA GLN A 190 7.48 21.96 -0.92
C GLN A 190 6.35 23.00 -0.93
N LYS A 191 5.90 23.37 -2.13
CA LYS A 191 4.71 24.21 -2.35
C LYS A 191 3.54 23.65 -1.54
N PRO A 192 2.70 24.50 -0.88
CA PRO A 192 1.58 24.02 -0.09
C PRO A 192 0.65 23.16 -0.96
N LYS A 193 0.30 21.96 -0.46
CA LYS A 193 -0.61 21.03 -1.14
C LYS A 193 -1.99 21.68 -1.31
N THR A 194 -2.61 21.44 -2.45
CA THR A 194 -4.02 21.78 -2.67
C THR A 194 -4.92 20.89 -1.80
N PRO A 195 -6.17 21.30 -1.50
CA PRO A 195 -7.09 20.49 -0.70
C PRO A 195 -7.32 19.08 -1.29
N THR A 196 -7.32 18.94 -2.61
CA THR A 196 -7.46 17.64 -3.29
C THR A 196 -6.21 16.79 -3.14
N GLU A 197 -5.02 17.40 -3.22
CA GLU A 197 -3.75 16.69 -3.02
C GLU A 197 -3.61 16.19 -1.59
N GLU A 198 -4.08 16.95 -0.58
CA GLU A 198 -4.15 16.49 0.81
C GLU A 198 -5.03 15.23 0.92
N ILE A 199 -6.25 15.24 0.38
CA ILE A 199 -7.13 14.06 0.38
C ILE A 199 -6.46 12.85 -0.28
N ILE A 200 -5.82 13.03 -1.43
CA ILE A 200 -5.13 11.94 -2.13
C ILE A 200 -3.97 11.40 -1.28
N TYR A 201 -3.24 12.29 -0.61
CA TYR A 201 -2.10 11.91 0.23
C TYR A 201 -2.55 11.06 1.42
N GLU A 202 -3.53 11.53 2.20
CA GLU A 202 -4.05 10.77 3.35
C GLU A 202 -4.73 9.46 2.92
N ALA A 203 -5.40 9.45 1.76
CA ALA A 203 -5.97 8.22 1.22
C ALA A 203 -4.89 7.20 0.82
N ALA A 204 -3.77 7.67 0.27
CA ALA A 204 -2.64 6.82 -0.09
C ALA A 204 -1.95 6.26 1.17
N ASP A 205 -1.74 7.07 2.20
CA ASP A 205 -1.13 6.63 3.46
C ASP A 205 -2.04 5.63 4.20
N LEU A 206 -3.36 5.87 4.21
CA LEU A 206 -4.32 4.89 4.72
C LEU A 206 -4.27 3.57 3.93
N CYS A 207 -4.18 3.63 2.60
CA CYS A 207 -4.03 2.43 1.76
C CYS A 207 -2.74 1.69 2.10
N PHE A 208 -1.61 2.41 2.21
CA PHE A 208 -0.31 1.84 2.55
C PHE A 208 -0.34 1.15 3.91
N HIS A 209 -0.82 1.84 4.95
CA HIS A 209 -0.90 1.28 6.29
C HIS A 209 -1.88 0.11 6.40
N SER A 210 -2.94 0.12 5.60
CA SER A 210 -3.83 -1.05 5.45
C SER A 210 -3.08 -2.24 4.85
N LEU A 211 -2.24 -2.05 3.83
CA LEU A 211 -1.40 -3.14 3.26
C LEU A 211 -0.40 -3.68 4.28
N VAL A 212 0.18 -2.83 5.12
CA VAL A 212 1.07 -3.26 6.23
C VAL A 212 0.31 -4.11 7.24
N ALA A 213 -0.91 -3.72 7.61
CA ALA A 213 -1.77 -4.50 8.50
C ALA A 213 -2.18 -5.85 7.87
N LEU A 214 -2.51 -5.87 6.58
CA LEU A 214 -2.76 -7.12 5.86
C LEU A 214 -1.53 -8.04 5.86
N ALA A 215 -0.34 -7.48 5.62
CA ALA A 215 0.93 -8.21 5.66
C ALA A 215 1.29 -8.74 7.05
N LEU A 216 0.85 -8.07 8.13
CA LEU A 216 0.95 -8.57 9.50
C LEU A 216 0.20 -9.90 9.65
N HIS A 217 -1.03 -9.96 9.16
CA HIS A 217 -1.90 -11.13 9.23
C HIS A 217 -1.73 -12.11 8.04
N GLY A 218 -0.75 -11.88 7.16
CA GLY A 218 -0.47 -12.73 6.01
C GLY A 218 -1.57 -12.73 4.95
N VAL A 219 -2.40 -11.68 4.88
CA VAL A 219 -3.51 -11.58 3.93
C VAL A 219 -3.04 -10.85 2.67
N HIS A 220 -3.04 -11.51 1.51
CA HIS A 220 -2.70 -10.88 0.24
C HIS A 220 -3.78 -9.88 -0.22
N PRO A 221 -3.43 -8.71 -0.81
CA PRO A 221 -4.39 -7.72 -1.31
C PRO A 221 -5.33 -8.27 -2.40
N ASP A 222 -4.94 -9.31 -3.13
CA ASP A 222 -5.83 -10.02 -4.06
C ASP A 222 -7.10 -10.53 -3.39
N ARG A 223 -7.03 -10.94 -2.11
CA ARG A 223 -8.22 -11.40 -1.38
C ARG A 223 -9.20 -10.25 -1.13
N VAL A 224 -8.67 -9.05 -0.90
CA VAL A 224 -9.49 -7.83 -0.79
C VAL A 224 -10.06 -7.45 -2.15
N LYS A 225 -9.26 -7.49 -3.23
CA LYS A 225 -9.73 -7.24 -4.61
C LYS A 225 -10.83 -8.22 -5.02
N ALA A 226 -10.69 -9.50 -4.69
CA ALA A 226 -11.72 -10.52 -4.94
C ALA A 226 -13.01 -10.24 -4.16
N GLU A 227 -12.91 -9.83 -2.90
CA GLU A 227 -14.07 -9.44 -2.10
C GLU A 227 -14.76 -8.19 -2.65
N LEU A 228 -13.99 -7.18 -3.09
CA LEU A 228 -14.54 -6.01 -3.77
C LEU A 228 -15.24 -6.39 -5.08
N ALA A 229 -14.64 -7.25 -5.90
CA ALA A 229 -15.23 -7.75 -7.13
C ALA A 229 -16.52 -8.53 -6.87
N ARG A 230 -16.59 -9.33 -5.80
CA ARG A 230 -17.82 -10.02 -5.37
C ARG A 230 -18.94 -9.03 -5.03
N ARG A 231 -18.61 -7.87 -4.44
CA ARG A 231 -19.57 -6.81 -4.12
C ARG A 231 -19.94 -5.95 -5.32
N PHE A 232 -19.06 -5.87 -6.32
CA PHE A 232 -19.25 -5.10 -7.54
C PHE A 232 -20.38 -5.72 -8.39
N GLY A 233 -21.62 -5.37 -8.06
CA GLY A 233 -22.84 -5.92 -8.68
C GLY A 233 -23.99 -6.20 -7.70
N LEU A 234 -23.73 -6.18 -6.39
CA LEU A 234 -24.76 -6.21 -5.35
C LEU A 234 -25.04 -4.76 -4.90
N SER A 235 -26.29 -4.32 -4.86
CA SER A 235 -26.55 -2.97 -4.35
C SER A 235 -26.17 -2.93 -2.86
N GLY A 236 -25.54 -1.86 -2.39
CA GLY A 236 -25.14 -1.72 -0.99
C GLY A 236 -26.31 -1.77 0.01
N ILE A 237 -27.55 -1.66 -0.48
CA ILE A 237 -28.79 -1.81 0.28
C ILE A 237 -29.14 -3.29 0.47
N GLU A 238 -28.99 -4.12 -0.57
CA GLU A 238 -29.24 -5.56 -0.50
C GLU A 238 -28.25 -6.27 0.44
N GLU A 239 -26.96 -5.92 0.39
CA GLU A 239 -25.94 -6.49 1.29
C GLU A 239 -26.16 -6.09 2.75
N LYS A 240 -26.67 -4.87 3.01
CA LYS A 240 -26.99 -4.41 4.36
C LYS A 240 -28.22 -5.12 4.93
N ASN A 241 -29.19 -5.45 4.08
CA ASN A 241 -30.38 -6.19 4.46
C ASN A 241 -30.09 -7.68 4.71
N SER A 242 -29.18 -8.30 3.96
CA SER A 242 -28.81 -9.71 4.16
C SER A 242 -28.03 -10.00 5.46
N ARG A 243 -27.45 -8.96 6.10
CA ARG A 243 -26.76 -9.08 7.40
C ARG A 243 -27.70 -8.97 8.61
N LYS A 244 -28.98 -8.66 8.40
CA LYS A 244 -30.01 -8.52 9.44
C LYS A 244 -31.05 -9.65 9.44
N GLY A 245 -30.86 -10.68 8.62
CA GLY A 245 -31.72 -11.86 8.54
C GLY A 245 -31.15 -13.05 9.30
#